data_AF-A0A0E0A9T1-F1
#
_entry.id   AF-A0A0E0A9T1-F1
#
_cell.length_a   1.000
_cell.length_b   1.000
_cell.length_c   1.000
_cell.angle_alpha   90.00
_cell.angle_beta   90.00
_cell.angle_gamma   90.00
#
_symmetry.space_group_name_H-M   'P 1'
#
loop_
_entity.id
_entity.type
_entity.pdbx_description
1 polymer ?
#
loop_
_entity_poly.entity_id
_entity_poly.type
_entity_poly.pdbx_seq_one_letter_code
_entity_poly.pdbx_strand_id
1 'polypeptide(L)'
;MFIMPILNEDGGWGTQVLGPSTMFGSCLNYVTLRLLGQERSIDALTKGRAWIISRGSAAAVPQWGKIWLSVIGLYDWSGNNAIIPELWLVPHFLPIHPGRFWCFCRLVYMPMAYLYGKKFVGAITPTILEIREELYSVPYNEINWKNARNNCAKEDLRYPRSFVQNVIWTGLNKVVEPILSLWPFNTLRHAALNNLLKHIRYEDESTKYIGICPINKALDMICCWIDNPNSDAFKLHLPRIYDYLWLAEDGMKAQVLPMLLFLCKCSSFFLWLLG
;
A
#
# COMPACT_ATOMS: atom_id res chain seq x y z
N MET A 1 -11.49 6.95 -18.36
CA MET A 1 -10.86 6.43 -17.13
C MET A 1 -9.36 6.60 -17.26
N PHE A 2 -8.72 7.34 -16.35
CA PHE A 2 -7.32 7.82 -16.49
C PHE A 2 -6.26 6.71 -16.61
N ILE A 3 -6.56 5.47 -16.22
CA ILE A 3 -5.57 4.38 -16.20
C ILE A 3 -5.22 3.86 -17.61
N MET A 4 -6.15 3.87 -18.56
CA MET A 4 -5.88 3.36 -19.91
C MET A 4 -4.98 4.30 -20.74
N PRO A 5 -5.18 5.63 -20.75
CA PRO A 5 -4.32 6.56 -21.48
C PRO A 5 -2.85 6.56 -21.08
N ILE A 6 -2.53 6.10 -19.87
CA ILE A 6 -1.16 6.08 -19.32
C ILE A 6 -0.46 4.72 -19.49
N LEU A 7 -1.03 3.80 -20.29
CA LEU A 7 -0.38 2.55 -20.65
C LEU A 7 0.84 2.86 -21.52
N ASN A 8 2.01 2.36 -21.13
CA ASN A 8 3.22 2.52 -21.91
C ASN A 8 3.20 1.63 -23.15
N GLU A 9 4.00 1.98 -24.16
CA GLU A 9 4.11 1.21 -25.42
C GLU A 9 4.54 -0.24 -25.20
N ASP A 10 5.30 -0.52 -24.13
CA ASP A 10 5.72 -1.87 -23.75
C ASP A 10 4.59 -2.70 -23.12
N GLY A 11 3.43 -2.09 -22.87
CA GLY A 11 2.24 -2.73 -22.31
C GLY A 11 2.15 -2.70 -20.79
N GLY A 12 3.08 -2.05 -20.09
CA GLY A 12 3.04 -1.89 -18.63
C GLY A 12 2.60 -0.51 -18.16
N TRP A 13 2.60 -0.31 -16.85
CA TRP A 13 2.36 0.99 -16.21
C TRP A 13 3.51 1.37 -15.29
N GLY A 14 3.88 2.65 -15.31
CA GLY A 14 4.84 3.23 -14.40
C GLY A 14 4.27 3.53 -13.01
N THR A 15 5.17 3.80 -12.06
CA THR A 15 4.78 4.39 -10.75
C THR A 15 4.39 5.87 -10.90
N GLN A 16 4.86 6.51 -11.97
CA GLN A 16 4.53 7.88 -12.35
C GLN A 16 4.06 7.88 -13.80
N VAL A 17 3.26 8.87 -14.19
CA VAL A 17 2.63 8.96 -15.52
C VAL A 17 3.65 8.92 -16.66
N LEU A 18 4.76 9.64 -16.52
CA LEU A 18 5.84 9.69 -17.52
C LEU A 18 6.99 8.73 -17.18
N GLY A 19 6.77 7.82 -16.24
CA GLY A 19 7.79 6.87 -15.80
C GLY A 19 7.80 5.59 -16.64
N PRO A 20 8.94 4.88 -16.70
CA PRO A 20 8.99 3.56 -17.31
C PRO A 20 8.07 2.58 -16.56
N SER A 21 7.67 1.50 -17.23
CA SER A 21 6.84 0.46 -16.64
C SER A 21 7.53 -0.21 -15.46
N THR A 22 6.76 -0.44 -14.39
CA THR A 22 7.22 -1.01 -13.11
C THR A 22 6.29 -2.14 -12.68
N MET A 23 6.78 -3.14 -11.94
CA MET A 23 5.89 -4.20 -11.42
C MET A 23 4.87 -3.61 -10.45
N PHE A 24 5.27 -2.62 -9.64
CA PHE A 24 4.34 -1.92 -8.77
C PHE A 24 3.20 -1.24 -9.54
N GLY A 25 3.55 -0.37 -10.50
CA GLY A 25 2.57 0.35 -11.31
C GLY A 25 1.68 -0.60 -12.12
N SER A 26 2.29 -1.59 -12.78
CA SER A 26 1.57 -2.54 -13.62
C SER A 26 0.59 -3.40 -12.81
N CYS A 27 1.02 -4.00 -11.70
CA CYS A 27 0.12 -4.83 -10.90
C CYS A 27 -1.03 -4.03 -10.31
N LEU A 28 -0.77 -2.84 -9.73
CA LEU A 28 -1.83 -2.05 -9.11
C LEU A 28 -2.84 -1.53 -10.14
N ASN A 29 -2.38 -0.97 -11.25
CA ASN A 29 -3.29 -0.47 -12.29
C ASN A 29 -4.11 -1.60 -12.95
N TYR A 30 -3.48 -2.76 -13.20
CA TYR A 30 -4.17 -3.96 -13.68
C TYR A 30 -5.30 -4.37 -12.72
N VAL A 31 -4.98 -4.50 -11.42
CA VAL A 31 -5.97 -4.88 -10.40
C VAL A 31 -7.07 -3.84 -10.30
N THR A 32 -6.75 -2.54 -10.31
CA THR A 32 -7.74 -1.46 -10.27
C THR A 32 -8.70 -1.53 -11.45
N LEU A 33 -8.21 -1.76 -12.67
CA LEU A 33 -9.06 -1.95 -13.86
C LEU A 33 -9.99 -3.15 -13.71
N ARG A 34 -9.49 -4.30 -13.23
CA ARG A 34 -10.31 -5.49 -13.00
C ARG A 34 -11.37 -5.28 -11.92
N LEU A 35 -11.02 -4.60 -10.82
CA LEU A 35 -11.95 -4.25 -9.74
C LEU A 35 -13.02 -3.24 -10.19
N LEU A 36 -12.72 -2.42 -11.19
CA LEU A 36 -13.68 -1.50 -11.83
C LEU A 36 -14.53 -2.16 -12.93
N GLY A 37 -14.48 -3.50 -13.02
CA GLY A 37 -15.36 -4.28 -13.89
C GLY A 37 -14.87 -4.40 -15.34
N GLN A 38 -13.63 -4.02 -15.64
CA GLN A 38 -13.08 -4.17 -16.99
C GLN A 38 -12.81 -5.66 -17.30
N GLU A 39 -13.21 -6.11 -18.49
CA GLU A 39 -12.99 -7.48 -18.93
C GLU A 39 -11.52 -7.77 -19.22
N ARG A 40 -11.06 -8.99 -18.89
CA ARG A 40 -9.66 -9.43 -19.13
C ARG A 40 -9.23 -9.35 -20.60
N SER A 41 -10.18 -9.38 -21.53
CA SER A 41 -10.01 -9.46 -22.98
C SER A 41 -9.63 -8.11 -23.61
N ILE A 42 -9.78 -6.98 -22.90
CA ILE A 42 -9.42 -5.69 -23.46
C ILE A 42 -7.91 -5.63 -23.72
N ASP A 43 -7.53 -4.91 -24.78
CA ASP A 43 -6.14 -4.81 -25.25
C ASP A 43 -5.17 -4.37 -24.14
N ALA A 44 -5.56 -3.37 -23.34
CA ALA A 44 -4.74 -2.86 -22.23
C ALA A 44 -4.47 -3.91 -21.14
N LEU A 45 -5.47 -4.70 -20.75
CA LEU A 45 -5.31 -5.76 -19.75
C LEU A 45 -4.54 -6.95 -20.32
N THR A 46 -4.77 -7.31 -21.59
CA THR A 46 -4.00 -8.37 -22.26
C THR A 46 -2.50 -8.03 -22.29
N LYS A 47 -2.15 -6.81 -22.70
CA LYS A 47 -0.77 -6.30 -22.70
C LYS A 47 -0.20 -6.21 -21.29
N GLY A 48 -0.94 -5.62 -20.35
CA GLY A 48 -0.58 -5.52 -18.94
C GLY A 48 -0.25 -6.86 -18.31
N ARG A 49 -1.10 -7.86 -18.54
CA ARG A 49 -0.88 -9.22 -18.05
C ARG A 49 0.39 -9.84 -18.65
N ALA A 50 0.56 -9.75 -19.96
CA ALA A 50 1.76 -10.27 -20.62
C ALA A 50 3.04 -9.61 -20.07
N TRP A 51 2.99 -8.30 -19.83
CA TRP A 51 4.09 -7.55 -19.22
C TRP A 51 4.41 -8.02 -17.79
N ILE A 52 3.38 -8.21 -16.95
CA ILE A 52 3.52 -8.68 -15.56
C ILE A 52 4.13 -10.10 -15.52
N ILE A 53 3.56 -11.03 -16.30
CA ILE A 53 4.00 -12.43 -16.30
C ILE A 53 5.45 -12.56 -16.79
N SER A 54 5.82 -11.83 -17.85
CA SER A 54 7.18 -11.89 -18.41
C SER A 54 8.29 -11.37 -17.47
N ARG A 55 7.94 -10.64 -16.40
CA ARG A 55 8.90 -10.04 -15.45
C ARG A 55 8.88 -10.66 -14.05
N GLY A 56 8.40 -11.90 -13.95
CA GLY A 56 8.41 -12.66 -12.71
C GLY A 56 7.11 -12.55 -11.91
N SER A 57 6.02 -12.12 -12.55
CA SER A 57 4.65 -12.06 -12.01
C SER A 57 4.47 -11.08 -10.84
N ALA A 58 3.25 -11.00 -10.31
CA ALA A 58 2.99 -10.24 -9.09
C ALA A 58 3.81 -10.72 -7.88
N ALA A 59 4.40 -11.92 -7.92
CA ALA A 59 5.31 -12.41 -6.88
C ALA A 59 6.54 -11.51 -6.67
N ALA A 60 6.96 -10.78 -7.72
CA ALA A 60 8.09 -9.87 -7.71
C ALA A 60 7.72 -8.39 -7.44
N VAL A 61 6.47 -8.10 -7.10
CA VAL A 61 6.04 -6.72 -6.77
C VAL A 61 6.80 -6.19 -5.53
N PRO A 62 7.18 -4.91 -5.43
CA PRO A 62 7.85 -4.37 -4.24
C PRO A 62 6.93 -4.38 -3.00
N GLN A 63 7.51 -4.22 -1.81
CA GLN A 63 6.83 -4.40 -0.52
C GLN A 63 5.50 -3.65 -0.39
N TRP A 64 5.41 -2.39 -0.83
CA TRP A 64 4.16 -1.64 -0.76
C TRP A 64 3.06 -2.27 -1.63
N GLY A 65 3.42 -2.80 -2.79
CA GLY A 65 2.47 -3.55 -3.63
C GLY A 65 2.07 -4.87 -2.98
N LYS A 66 3.00 -5.58 -2.34
CA LYS A 66 2.69 -6.80 -1.59
C LYS A 66 1.65 -6.53 -0.50
N ILE A 67 1.79 -5.42 0.24
CA ILE A 67 0.84 -5.03 1.29
C ILE A 67 -0.55 -4.78 0.70
N TRP A 68 -0.65 -3.95 -0.35
CA TRP A 68 -1.93 -3.66 -1.02
C TRP A 68 -2.60 -4.93 -1.56
N LEU A 69 -1.85 -5.77 -2.26
CA LEU A 69 -2.37 -7.04 -2.77
C LEU A 69 -2.74 -8.00 -1.63
N SER A 70 -2.05 -7.97 -0.48
CA SER A 70 -2.39 -8.81 0.67
C SER A 70 -3.70 -8.38 1.34
N VAL A 71 -3.91 -7.07 1.48
CA VAL A 71 -5.17 -6.49 2.00
C VAL A 71 -6.35 -6.89 1.11
N ILE A 72 -6.19 -6.89 -0.21
CA ILE A 72 -7.24 -7.28 -1.17
C ILE A 72 -7.45 -8.82 -1.20
N GLY A 73 -6.42 -9.59 -0.83
CA GLY A 73 -6.44 -11.05 -0.90
C GLY A 73 -5.83 -11.63 -2.18
N LEU A 74 -5.00 -10.87 -2.88
CA LEU A 74 -4.25 -11.29 -4.06
C LEU A 74 -2.81 -11.71 -3.75
N TYR A 75 -2.35 -11.59 -2.51
CA TYR A 75 -0.99 -11.95 -2.10
C TYR A 75 -1.01 -12.46 -0.65
N ASP A 76 -0.22 -13.48 -0.32
CA ASP A 76 -0.20 -14.01 1.06
C ASP A 76 0.70 -13.17 1.99
N TRP A 77 0.22 -12.90 3.20
CA TRP A 77 0.98 -12.12 4.19
C TRP A 77 2.34 -12.74 4.55
N SER A 78 2.52 -14.06 4.40
CA SER A 78 3.81 -14.72 4.61
C SER A 78 4.87 -14.31 3.58
N GLY A 79 4.46 -13.81 2.41
CA GLY A 79 5.36 -13.25 1.41
C GLY A 79 5.68 -11.76 1.62
N ASN A 80 5.24 -11.16 2.71
CA ASN A 80 5.67 -9.81 3.10
C ASN A 80 6.85 -9.88 4.07
N ASN A 81 7.73 -8.87 4.02
CA ASN A 81 8.66 -8.63 5.12
C ASN A 81 7.87 -8.20 6.36
N ALA A 82 8.34 -8.62 7.53
CA ALA A 82 7.72 -8.29 8.80
C ALA A 82 7.58 -6.77 8.99
N ILE A 83 6.38 -6.31 9.31
CA ILE A 83 6.13 -4.94 9.75
C ILE A 83 5.75 -5.06 11.21
N ILE A 84 6.65 -4.66 12.11
CA ILE A 84 6.58 -4.99 13.54
C ILE A 84 5.69 -3.98 14.24
N PRO A 85 4.43 -4.31 14.61
CA PRO A 85 3.55 -3.36 15.29
C PRO A 85 4.10 -2.95 16.66
N GLU A 86 4.79 -3.86 17.33
CA GLU A 86 5.37 -3.69 18.67
C GLU A 86 6.44 -2.59 18.72
N LEU A 87 6.99 -2.19 17.56
CA LEU A 87 7.93 -1.07 17.46
C LEU A 87 7.31 0.25 17.95
N TRP A 88 5.99 0.41 17.88
CA TRP A 88 5.25 1.57 18.39
C TRP A 88 5.02 1.57 19.91
N LEU A 89 5.44 0.50 20.62
CA LEU A 89 5.42 0.45 22.09
C LEU A 89 6.80 0.68 22.71
N VAL A 90 7.86 0.70 21.89
CA VAL A 90 9.24 0.87 22.34
C VAL A 90 9.41 2.26 22.99
N PRO A 91 10.25 2.42 24.03
CA PRO A 91 10.49 3.72 24.64
C PRO A 91 10.91 4.81 23.65
N HIS A 92 10.32 6.00 23.78
CA HIS A 92 10.56 7.11 22.86
C HIS A 92 12.02 7.59 22.83
N PHE A 93 12.90 7.25 23.78
CA PHE A 93 14.31 7.65 23.71
C PHE A 93 15.16 6.81 22.74
N LEU A 94 14.68 5.63 22.31
CA LEU A 94 15.44 4.72 21.45
C LEU A 94 15.44 5.18 19.98
N PRO A 95 16.58 5.14 19.26
CA PRO A 95 16.70 5.70 17.92
C PRO A 95 15.80 5.02 16.88
N ILE A 96 15.42 3.76 17.13
CA ILE A 96 14.51 2.97 16.29
C ILE A 96 13.02 3.31 16.48
N HIS A 97 12.69 4.14 17.47
CA HIS A 97 11.29 4.47 17.77
C HIS A 97 10.65 5.22 16.59
N PRO A 98 9.46 4.82 16.11
CA PRO A 98 8.83 5.39 14.91
C PRO A 98 8.54 6.89 15.03
N GLY A 99 8.43 7.42 16.25
CA GLY A 99 8.31 8.85 16.53
C GLY A 99 9.46 9.70 15.97
N ARG A 100 10.65 9.12 15.73
CA ARG A 100 11.80 9.80 15.09
C ARG A 100 11.84 9.67 13.58
N PHE A 101 10.98 8.84 12.97
CA PHE A 101 10.98 8.69 11.53
C PHE A 101 10.39 9.93 10.87
N TRP A 102 10.80 10.18 9.64
CA TRP A 102 10.18 11.21 8.80
C TRP A 102 8.66 11.04 8.79
N CYS A 103 7.91 12.14 8.93
CA CYS A 103 6.47 12.12 9.18
C CYS A 103 5.69 11.28 8.17
N PHE A 104 5.99 11.41 6.87
CA PHE A 104 5.37 10.61 5.81
C PHE A 104 5.62 9.11 6.01
N CYS A 105 6.85 8.72 6.30
CA CYS A 105 7.20 7.33 6.58
C CYS A 105 6.42 6.82 7.79
N ARG A 106 6.44 7.57 8.91
CA ARG A 106 5.72 7.20 10.14
C ARG A 106 4.22 7.00 9.91
N LEU A 107 3.56 7.95 9.24
CA LEU A 107 2.12 7.95 9.05
C LEU A 107 1.65 6.91 8.03
N VAL A 108 2.48 6.54 7.05
CA VAL A 108 2.15 5.44 6.12
C VAL A 108 2.41 4.08 6.75
N TYR A 109 3.52 3.90 7.47
CA TYR A 109 3.85 2.61 8.08
C TYR A 109 2.99 2.28 9.31
N MET A 110 2.38 3.27 9.95
CA MET A 110 1.47 3.07 11.10
C MET A 110 0.25 2.20 10.75
N PRO A 111 -0.61 2.55 9.77
CA PRO A 111 -1.71 1.68 9.37
C PRO A 111 -1.23 0.42 8.66
N MET A 112 -0.12 0.44 7.91
CA MET A 112 0.46 -0.78 7.34
C MET A 112 0.86 -1.80 8.43
N ALA A 113 1.41 -1.33 9.56
CA ALA A 113 1.74 -2.17 10.71
C ALA A 113 0.47 -2.73 11.35
N TYR A 114 -0.58 -1.92 11.50
CA TYR A 114 -1.87 -2.38 12.01
C TYR A 114 -2.46 -3.50 11.13
N LEU A 115 -2.49 -3.28 9.80
CA LEU A 115 -2.99 -4.25 8.82
C LEU A 115 -2.16 -5.54 8.82
N TYR A 116 -0.83 -5.42 8.86
CA TYR A 116 0.07 -6.57 8.92
C TYR A 116 -0.10 -7.35 10.22
N GLY A 117 -0.23 -6.68 11.36
CA GLY A 117 -0.41 -7.33 12.66
C GLY A 117 -1.76 -8.05 12.79
N LYS A 118 -2.81 -7.50 12.15
CA LYS A 118 -4.11 -8.17 12.02
C LYS A 118 -4.14 -9.25 10.93
N LYS A 119 -3.15 -9.25 10.01
CA LYS A 119 -3.15 -10.09 8.79
C LYS A 119 -4.46 -9.98 8.02
N PHE A 120 -5.00 -8.76 7.94
CA PHE A 120 -6.32 -8.55 7.36
C PHE A 120 -6.34 -8.92 5.87
N VAL A 121 -7.40 -9.61 5.45
CA VAL A 121 -7.67 -9.96 4.05
C VAL A 121 -9.13 -9.63 3.76
N GLY A 122 -9.38 -8.91 2.67
CA GLY A 122 -10.71 -8.57 2.18
C GLY A 122 -11.52 -9.79 1.76
N ALA A 123 -12.79 -9.57 1.44
CA ALA A 123 -13.67 -10.63 0.97
C ALA A 123 -13.17 -11.22 -0.36
N ILE A 124 -13.04 -12.54 -0.43
CA ILE A 124 -12.60 -13.25 -1.64
C ILE A 124 -13.80 -13.42 -2.57
N THR A 125 -13.93 -12.51 -3.54
CA THR A 125 -14.98 -12.54 -4.57
C THR A 125 -14.55 -13.38 -5.78
N PRO A 126 -15.48 -13.76 -6.68
CA PRO A 126 -15.11 -14.43 -7.95
C PRO A 126 -14.08 -13.63 -8.76
N THR A 127 -14.22 -12.30 -8.80
CA THR A 127 -13.24 -11.41 -9.45
C THR A 127 -11.85 -11.52 -8.82
N ILE A 128 -11.74 -11.64 -7.50
CA ILE A 128 -10.44 -11.84 -6.83
C ILE A 128 -9.83 -13.19 -7.22
N LEU A 129 -10.64 -14.25 -7.31
CA LEU A 129 -10.16 -15.57 -7.75
C LEU A 129 -9.67 -15.54 -9.20
N GLU A 130 -10.40 -14.88 -10.10
CA GLU A 130 -9.95 -14.67 -11.49
C GLU A 130 -8.60 -13.93 -11.55
N ILE A 131 -8.47 -12.84 -10.80
CA ILE A 131 -7.23 -12.04 -10.80
C ILE A 131 -6.05 -12.87 -10.26
N ARG A 132 -6.25 -13.80 -9.32
CA ARG A 132 -5.18 -14.71 -8.86
C ARG A 132 -4.67 -15.60 -10.00
N GLU A 133 -5.54 -16.10 -10.87
CA GLU A 133 -5.12 -16.88 -12.05
C GLU A 133 -4.49 -16.00 -13.15
N GLU A 134 -4.77 -14.70 -13.12
CA GLU A 134 -4.27 -13.74 -14.10
C GLU A 134 -2.86 -13.23 -13.78
N LEU A 135 -2.56 -12.95 -12.51
CA LEU A 135 -1.35 -12.23 -12.08
C LEU A 135 -0.11 -13.09 -11.85
N TYR A 136 -0.27 -14.42 -11.76
CA TYR A 136 0.78 -15.36 -11.39
C TYR A 136 1.10 -16.33 -12.52
N SER A 137 2.37 -16.73 -12.65
CA SER A 137 2.83 -17.68 -13.67
C SER A 137 2.63 -19.15 -13.24
N VAL A 138 2.35 -19.38 -11.97
CA VAL A 138 2.08 -20.69 -11.37
C VAL A 138 0.75 -20.59 -10.60
N PRO A 139 0.05 -21.73 -10.37
CA PRO A 139 -1.17 -21.74 -9.57
C PRO A 139 -0.98 -21.05 -8.22
N TYR A 140 -1.98 -20.28 -7.78
CA TYR A 140 -1.85 -19.42 -6.59
C TYR A 140 -1.46 -20.18 -5.31
N ASN A 141 -1.94 -21.42 -5.17
CA ASN A 141 -1.66 -22.32 -4.05
C ASN A 141 -0.25 -22.92 -4.06
N GLU A 142 0.44 -22.91 -5.21
CA GLU A 142 1.80 -23.46 -5.37
C GLU A 142 2.88 -22.37 -5.21
N ILE A 143 2.49 -21.11 -5.06
CA ILE A 143 3.44 -20.00 -4.91
C ILE A 143 4.21 -20.15 -3.59
N ASN A 144 5.54 -20.20 -3.71
CA ASN A 144 6.43 -20.13 -2.54
C ASN A 144 6.54 -18.69 -2.02
N TRP A 145 5.58 -18.29 -1.18
CA TRP A 145 5.51 -16.95 -0.59
C TRP A 145 6.76 -16.59 0.23
N LYS A 146 7.38 -17.55 0.92
CA LYS A 146 8.62 -17.32 1.68
C LYS A 146 9.77 -16.87 0.76
N ASN A 147 9.86 -17.44 -0.44
CA ASN A 147 10.82 -17.00 -1.44
C ASN A 147 10.42 -15.64 -2.03
N ALA A 148 9.14 -15.50 -2.39
CA ALA A 148 8.59 -14.27 -2.95
C ALA A 148 8.84 -13.04 -2.04
N ARG A 149 8.94 -13.23 -0.72
CA ARG A 149 9.30 -12.19 0.25
C ARG A 149 10.52 -11.36 -0.13
N ASN A 150 11.57 -12.01 -0.59
CA ASN A 150 12.82 -11.36 -0.93
C ASN A 150 12.91 -10.94 -2.41
N ASN A 151 11.93 -11.34 -3.22
CA ASN A 151 11.87 -11.01 -4.63
C ASN A 151 11.34 -9.59 -4.83
N CYS A 152 11.95 -8.90 -5.78
CA CYS A 152 11.58 -7.58 -6.27
C CYS A 152 12.01 -7.52 -7.74
N ALA A 153 11.13 -7.08 -8.64
CA ALA A 153 11.46 -6.91 -10.04
C ALA A 153 12.60 -5.90 -10.20
N LYS A 154 13.44 -6.08 -11.23
CA LYS A 154 14.63 -5.22 -11.44
C LYS A 154 14.21 -3.77 -11.70
N GLU A 155 13.08 -3.58 -12.36
CA GLU A 155 12.52 -2.28 -12.73
C GLU A 155 12.13 -1.45 -11.49
N ASP A 156 11.76 -2.12 -10.40
CA ASP A 156 11.39 -1.48 -9.12
C ASP A 156 12.57 -1.35 -8.14
N LEU A 157 13.67 -2.06 -8.38
CA LEU A 157 14.80 -2.13 -7.45
C LEU A 157 15.74 -0.93 -7.60
N ARG A 158 15.35 0.22 -7.02
CA ARG A 158 16.18 1.43 -7.03
C ARG A 158 17.38 1.38 -6.08
N TYR A 159 17.18 0.81 -4.90
CA TYR A 159 18.22 0.67 -3.88
C TYR A 159 18.30 -0.80 -3.45
N PRO A 160 19.35 -1.53 -3.88
CA PRO A 160 19.53 -2.91 -3.46
C PRO A 160 19.78 -2.96 -1.95
N ARG A 161 19.22 -3.99 -1.30
CA ARG A 161 19.44 -4.21 0.14
C ARG A 161 20.90 -4.57 0.39
N SER A 162 21.51 -3.87 1.36
CA SER A 162 22.86 -4.22 1.83
C SER A 162 22.87 -5.58 2.52
N PHE A 163 24.05 -6.21 2.64
CA PHE A 163 24.21 -7.47 3.37
C PHE A 163 23.69 -7.36 4.81
N VAL A 164 24.06 -6.29 5.51
CA VAL A 164 23.61 -6.03 6.90
C VAL A 164 22.08 -5.95 6.98
N GLN A 165 21.45 -5.23 6.05
CA GLN A 165 19.98 -5.17 5.99
C GLN A 165 19.36 -6.56 5.74
N ASN A 166 19.96 -7.39 4.88
CA ASN A 166 19.47 -8.74 4.63
C ASN A 166 19.57 -9.62 5.89
N VAL A 167 20.65 -9.50 6.67
CA VAL A 167 20.79 -10.20 7.96
C VAL A 167 19.72 -9.73 8.95
N ILE A 168 19.53 -8.41 9.10
CA ILE A 168 18.50 -7.84 9.98
C ILE A 168 17.11 -8.35 9.57
N TRP A 169 16.75 -8.22 8.28
CA TRP A 169 15.47 -8.69 7.78
C TRP A 169 15.28 -10.19 7.94
N THR A 170 16.33 -10.99 7.78
CA THR A 170 16.27 -12.43 7.99
C THR A 170 16.00 -12.76 9.46
N GLY A 171 16.69 -12.09 10.39
CA GLY A 171 16.45 -12.23 11.83
C GLY A 171 15.03 -11.79 12.23
N LEU A 172 14.57 -10.64 11.72
CA LEU A 172 13.23 -10.15 11.99
C LEU A 172 12.16 -11.15 11.52
N ASN A 173 12.30 -11.70 10.31
CA ASN A 173 11.29 -12.59 9.74
C ASN A 173 11.36 -14.03 10.26
N LYS A 174 12.55 -14.56 10.59
CA LYS A 174 12.72 -15.96 11.01
C LYS A 174 12.70 -16.15 12.52
N VAL A 175 12.99 -15.10 13.30
CA VAL A 175 13.11 -15.18 14.75
C VAL A 175 12.10 -14.27 15.43
N VAL A 176 12.17 -12.96 15.18
CA VAL A 176 11.36 -11.97 15.92
C VAL A 176 9.87 -12.14 15.64
N GLU A 177 9.46 -12.18 14.37
CA GLU A 177 8.05 -12.29 14.00
C GLU A 177 7.39 -13.60 14.50
N PRO A 178 8.00 -14.80 14.34
CA PRO A 178 7.47 -16.01 14.95
C PRO A 178 7.35 -15.92 16.47
N ILE A 179 8.35 -15.39 17.18
CA ILE A 179 8.32 -15.25 18.64
C ILE A 179 7.16 -14.34 19.06
N LEU A 180 7.01 -13.18 18.42
CA LEU A 180 5.94 -12.21 18.73
C LEU A 180 4.55 -12.73 18.36
N SER A 181 4.45 -13.72 17.48
CA SER A 181 3.18 -14.39 17.14
C SER A 181 2.77 -15.48 18.14
N LEU A 182 3.71 -15.97 18.98
CA LEU A 182 3.46 -17.03 19.95
C LEU A 182 2.96 -16.46 21.29
N TRP A 183 2.16 -17.25 22.01
CA TRP A 183 1.80 -16.94 23.38
C TRP A 183 3.03 -17.11 24.30
N PRO A 184 3.29 -16.21 25.27
CA PRO A 184 2.47 -15.07 25.69
C PRO A 184 2.80 -13.75 24.96
N PHE A 185 3.83 -13.71 24.12
CA PHE A 185 4.33 -12.49 23.46
C PHE A 185 3.30 -11.86 22.51
N ASN A 186 2.37 -12.63 21.96
CA ASN A 186 1.25 -12.11 21.18
C ASN A 186 0.35 -11.12 21.95
N THR A 187 0.40 -11.10 23.29
CA THR A 187 -0.28 -10.07 24.09
C THR A 187 0.32 -8.68 23.84
N LEU A 188 1.63 -8.60 23.58
CA LEU A 188 2.30 -7.37 23.17
C LEU A 188 1.77 -6.88 21.82
N ARG A 189 1.49 -7.80 20.89
CA ARG A 189 0.86 -7.49 19.60
C ARG A 189 -0.51 -6.88 19.77
N HIS A 190 -1.35 -7.44 20.63
CA HIS A 190 -2.67 -6.87 20.92
C HIS A 190 -2.56 -5.46 21.52
N ALA A 191 -1.65 -5.25 22.47
CA ALA A 191 -1.38 -3.92 23.02
C ALA A 191 -0.89 -2.94 21.95
N ALA A 192 -0.02 -3.39 21.04
CA ALA A 192 0.54 -2.58 19.97
C ALA A 192 -0.53 -2.18 18.94
N LEU A 193 -1.39 -3.12 18.54
CA LEU A 193 -2.52 -2.86 17.64
C LEU A 193 -3.50 -1.85 18.24
N ASN A 194 -3.81 -1.96 19.53
CA ASN A 194 -4.65 -0.99 20.23
C ASN A 194 -3.99 0.39 20.29
N ASN A 195 -2.67 0.46 20.51
CA ASN A 195 -1.93 1.72 20.50
C ASN A 195 -1.88 2.36 19.11
N LEU A 196 -1.64 1.56 18.06
CA LEU A 196 -1.66 2.01 16.67
C LEU A 196 -3.01 2.59 16.29
N LEU A 197 -4.10 1.90 16.62
CA LEU A 197 -5.46 2.38 16.33
C LEU A 197 -5.77 3.71 17.03
N LYS A 198 -5.28 3.91 18.27
CA LYS A 198 -5.41 5.20 18.96
C LYS A 198 -4.68 6.32 18.20
N HIS A 199 -3.47 6.06 17.72
CA HIS A 199 -2.72 7.05 16.94
C HIS A 199 -3.36 7.35 15.58
N ILE A 200 -3.92 6.34 14.90
CA ILE A 200 -4.67 6.51 13.65
C ILE A 200 -5.89 7.40 13.89
N ARG A 201 -6.70 7.11 14.93
CA ARG A 201 -7.86 7.95 15.26
C ARG A 201 -7.47 9.39 15.62
N TYR A 202 -6.36 9.57 16.33
CA TYR A 202 -5.85 10.91 16.65
C TYR A 202 -5.43 11.69 15.39
N GLU A 203 -4.79 11.01 14.43
CA GLU A 203 -4.47 11.57 13.12
C GLU A 203 -5.75 12.02 12.40
N ASP A 204 -6.70 11.12 12.28
CA ASP A 204 -7.97 11.33 11.60
C ASP A 204 -8.73 12.54 12.18
N GLU A 205 -8.85 12.62 13.50
CA GLU A 205 -9.54 13.71 14.18
C GLU A 205 -8.82 15.06 13.97
N SER A 206 -7.48 15.04 13.98
CA SER A 206 -6.64 16.23 13.82
C SER A 206 -6.66 16.75 12.37
N THR A 207 -6.74 15.86 11.39
CA THR A 207 -6.74 16.20 9.96
C THR A 207 -8.16 16.32 9.36
N LYS A 208 -9.20 16.13 10.18
CA LYS A 208 -10.60 16.06 9.70
C LYS A 208 -10.78 14.96 8.64
N TYR A 209 -10.12 13.83 8.85
CA TYR A 209 -10.19 12.61 8.05
C TYR A 209 -9.62 12.76 6.62
N ILE A 210 -8.81 13.80 6.41
CA ILE A 210 -8.12 14.05 5.13
C ILE A 210 -6.79 13.28 5.09
N GLY A 211 -6.11 13.10 6.23
CA GLY A 211 -4.77 12.54 6.29
C GLY A 211 -3.69 13.45 5.66
N ILE A 212 -2.43 13.03 5.75
CA ILE A 212 -1.29 13.78 5.16
C ILE A 212 -1.17 13.60 3.63
N CYS A 213 -1.61 12.45 3.12
CA CYS A 213 -1.49 12.06 1.71
C CYS A 213 -2.53 10.98 1.35
N PRO A 214 -2.82 10.74 0.06
CA PRO A 214 -3.87 9.80 -0.34
C PRO A 214 -3.62 8.36 0.13
N ILE A 215 -2.34 7.96 0.23
CA ILE A 215 -1.95 6.61 0.67
C ILE A 215 -2.29 6.41 2.15
N ASN A 216 -1.84 7.33 3.00
CA ASN A 216 -2.14 7.30 4.43
C ASN A 216 -3.66 7.40 4.65
N LYS A 217 -4.35 8.34 3.99
CA LYS A 217 -5.81 8.46 4.05
C LYS A 217 -6.54 7.16 3.73
N ALA A 218 -6.15 6.48 2.64
CA ALA A 218 -6.80 5.25 2.22
C ALA A 218 -6.57 4.11 3.23
N LEU A 219 -5.35 3.99 3.75
CA LEU A 219 -4.99 2.96 4.72
C LEU A 219 -5.65 3.20 6.09
N ASP A 220 -5.71 4.44 6.57
CA ASP A 220 -6.37 4.80 7.83
C ASP A 220 -7.88 4.53 7.74
N MET A 221 -8.51 4.93 6.64
CA MET A 221 -9.91 4.60 6.34
C MET A 221 -10.18 3.09 6.37
N ILE A 222 -9.29 2.27 5.79
CA ILE A 222 -9.39 0.80 5.84
C ILE A 222 -9.24 0.30 7.28
N CYS A 223 -8.32 0.85 8.07
CA CYS A 223 -8.14 0.48 9.47
C CYS A 223 -9.40 0.77 10.31
N CYS A 224 -10.04 1.93 10.12
CA CYS A 224 -11.31 2.29 10.75
C CYS A 224 -12.44 1.33 10.35
N TRP A 225 -12.52 0.97 9.06
CA TRP A 225 -13.51 0.02 8.57
C TRP A 225 -13.32 -1.38 9.17
N ILE A 226 -12.07 -1.87 9.26
CA ILE A 226 -11.75 -3.18 9.87
C ILE A 226 -12.09 -3.21 11.36
N ASP A 227 -11.86 -2.09 12.07
CA ASP A 227 -12.17 -1.98 13.49
C ASP A 227 -13.68 -2.00 13.73
N ASN A 228 -14.43 -1.15 13.00
CA ASN A 228 -15.89 -1.16 13.01
C ASN A 228 -16.45 -0.51 11.73
N PRO A 229 -17.05 -1.30 10.82
CA PRO A 229 -17.64 -0.80 9.57
C PRO A 229 -18.75 0.22 9.76
N ASN A 230 -19.42 0.22 10.92
CA ASN A 230 -20.53 1.13 11.24
C ASN A 230 -20.10 2.35 12.07
N SER A 231 -18.80 2.51 12.31
CA SER A 231 -18.26 3.62 13.10
C SER A 231 -18.46 4.98 12.43
N ASP A 232 -18.64 6.02 13.25
CA ASP A 232 -18.73 7.39 12.74
C ASP A 232 -17.41 7.85 12.11
N ALA A 233 -16.27 7.37 12.62
CA ALA A 233 -14.97 7.61 12.02
C ALA A 233 -14.92 7.13 10.55
N PHE A 234 -15.40 5.91 10.26
CA PHE A 234 -15.47 5.42 8.88
C PHE A 234 -16.41 6.27 8.00
N LYS A 235 -17.58 6.64 8.52
CA LYS A 235 -18.53 7.51 7.79
C LYS A 235 -17.93 8.88 7.46
N LEU A 236 -17.12 9.45 8.36
CA LEU A 236 -16.45 10.73 8.16
C LEU A 236 -15.31 10.66 7.12
N HIS A 237 -14.70 9.49 6.95
CA HIS A 237 -13.70 9.24 5.90
C HIS A 237 -14.27 9.21 4.48
N LEU A 238 -15.52 8.76 4.30
CA LEU A 238 -16.16 8.59 2.99
C LEU A 238 -16.25 9.88 2.16
N PRO A 239 -16.80 11.00 2.68
CA PRO A 239 -16.87 12.24 1.90
C PRO A 239 -15.47 12.79 1.57
N ARG A 240 -14.44 12.44 2.37
CA ARG A 240 -13.05 12.86 2.15
C ARG A 240 -12.32 12.14 1.03
N ILE A 241 -12.93 11.12 0.42
CA ILE A 241 -12.37 10.48 -0.78
C ILE A 241 -12.33 11.49 -1.94
N TYR A 242 -13.37 12.33 -2.07
CA TYR A 242 -13.49 13.31 -3.16
C TYR A 242 -12.44 14.42 -3.07
N ASP A 243 -11.94 14.75 -1.87
CA ASP A 243 -10.86 15.73 -1.67
C ASP A 243 -9.55 15.35 -2.40
N TYR A 244 -9.38 14.06 -2.72
CA TYR A 244 -8.23 13.54 -3.46
C TYR A 244 -8.54 13.22 -4.93
N LEU A 245 -9.79 13.27 -5.39
CA LEU A 245 -10.14 12.95 -6.76
C LEU A 245 -10.23 14.22 -7.61
N TRP A 246 -9.51 14.23 -8.73
CA TRP A 246 -9.48 15.35 -9.65
C TRP A 246 -9.83 14.90 -11.07
N LEU A 247 -10.78 15.60 -11.69
CA LEU A 247 -11.14 15.39 -13.07
C LEU A 247 -10.29 16.30 -13.97
N ALA A 248 -9.43 15.71 -14.78
CA ALA A 248 -8.65 16.39 -15.80
C ALA A 248 -9.07 15.96 -17.21
N GLU A 249 -8.45 16.53 -18.24
CA GLU A 249 -8.71 16.24 -19.66
C GLU A 249 -8.52 14.76 -20.04
N ASP A 250 -7.60 14.08 -19.36
CA ASP A 250 -7.28 12.66 -19.51
C ASP A 250 -8.09 11.75 -18.56
N GLY A 251 -9.04 12.34 -17.82
CA GLY A 251 -9.97 11.65 -16.91
C GLY A 251 -9.71 11.91 -15.43
N MET A 252 -10.39 11.12 -14.59
CA MET A 252 -10.31 11.25 -13.13
C MET A 252 -9.07 10.57 -12.56
N LYS A 253 -8.26 11.31 -11.79
CA LYS A 253 -7.01 10.85 -11.15
C LYS A 253 -6.97 11.21 -9.66
N ALA A 254 -6.15 10.50 -8.89
CA ALA A 254 -5.90 10.83 -7.48
C ALA A 254 -4.78 11.88 -7.36
N GLN A 255 -4.98 12.91 -6.53
CA GLN A 255 -4.01 13.96 -6.23
C GLN A 255 -3.04 13.52 -5.14
N VAL A 256 -1.77 13.96 -5.22
CA VAL A 256 -0.72 13.66 -4.23
C VAL A 256 -0.88 14.51 -2.95
N LEU A 257 -1.40 15.72 -3.10
CA LEU A 257 -1.64 16.68 -2.01
C LEU A 257 -3.10 17.14 -2.06
N PRO A 258 -3.75 17.34 -0.90
CA PRO A 258 -5.06 17.98 -0.84
C PRO A 258 -5.02 19.35 -1.54
N MET A 259 -6.04 19.63 -2.36
CA MET A 259 -6.14 20.84 -3.17
C MET A 259 -5.90 22.14 -2.37
N LEU A 260 -6.34 22.17 -1.10
CA LEU A 260 -6.20 23.33 -0.22
C LEU A 260 -4.74 23.76 -0.01
N LEU A 261 -3.83 22.78 0.16
CA LEU A 261 -2.40 23.05 0.37
C LEU A 261 -1.71 23.54 -0.91
N PHE A 262 -2.15 23.06 -2.07
CA PHE A 262 -1.65 23.52 -3.35
C PHE A 262 -2.09 24.96 -3.64
N LEU A 263 -3.36 25.28 -3.41
CA LEU A 263 -3.91 26.62 -3.59
C LEU A 263 -3.23 27.66 -2.69
N CYS A 264 -2.99 27.36 -1.41
CA CYS A 264 -2.25 28.28 -0.53
C CYS A 264 -0.86 28.61 -1.09
N LYS A 265 -0.11 27.61 -1.57
CA LYS A 265 1.23 27.83 -2.12
C LYS A 265 1.20 28.66 -3.41
N CYS A 266 0.31 28.31 -4.34
CA CYS A 266 0.18 29.02 -5.61
C CYS A 266 -0.30 30.46 -5.42
N SER A 267 -1.29 30.68 -4.54
CA SER A 267 -1.80 32.00 -4.23
C SER A 267 -0.74 32.88 -3.57
N SER A 268 0.04 32.35 -2.61
CA SER A 268 1.13 33.11 -2.01
C SER A 268 2.22 33.47 -3.02
N PHE A 269 2.56 32.57 -3.94
CA PHE A 269 3.53 32.84 -4.99
C PHE A 269 3.01 33.88 -5.99
N PHE A 270 1.73 33.80 -6.37
CA PHE A 270 1.10 34.76 -7.27
C PHE A 270 0.97 36.15 -6.64
N LEU A 271 0.61 36.22 -5.35
CA LEU A 271 0.60 37.48 -4.59
C LEU A 271 1.99 38.10 -4.50
N TRP A 272 3.06 37.29 -4.37
CA TRP A 272 4.44 37.78 -4.40
C TRP A 272 4.85 38.30 -5.79
N LEU A 273 4.41 37.67 -6.88
CA LEU A 273 4.69 38.16 -8.24
C LEU A 273 3.99 39.49 -8.56
N LEU A 274 2.88 39.80 -7.89
CA LEU A 274 2.08 41.01 -8.12
C LEU A 274 2.48 42.20 -7.23
N GLY A 275 3.39 42.01 -6.25
CA GLY A 275 3.86 43.06 -5.34
C GLY A 275 5.29 43.47 -5.63
#